data_AF-C0NSG0-F1
#
_entry.id   AF-C0NSG0-F1
#
_cell.length_a   1.000
_cell.length_b   1.000
_cell.length_c   1.000
_cell.angle_alpha   90.00
_cell.angle_beta   90.00
_cell.angle_gamma   90.00
#
_symmetry.space_group_name_H-M   'P 1'
#
loop_
_entity.id
_entity.type
_entity.pdbx_description
1 polymer ?
#
loop_
_entity_poly.entity_id
_entity_poly.type
_entity_poly.pdbx_seq_one_letter_code
_entity_poly.pdbx_strand_id
1 'polypeptide(L)'
;MPPKSELEPISSSGITVNALTGERHIPASTRADGSQRREIKIRPGYRPPEDIQVYKNRTAEAWKNRGKGGIPGAEGLGEESARSAAATAASNKNAKKREAKRRAKAVEGENDLSTTSGKVEGGAPGKAKEKENWRERKEEENPGADADVAHDAEVEKEKKLRNLRKKLRQARELRERKDNGENLLPEQFEKVIKIQELVRQLDALGFDSEGERKKTSADSADHNP
;
A
#
# COMPACT_ATOMS: atom_id res chain seq x y z
N MET A 1 11.88 29.58 41.47
CA MET A 1 11.20 28.78 40.43
C MET A 1 12.25 27.85 39.82
N PRO A 2 12.00 26.54 39.70
CA PRO A 2 12.94 25.68 39.00
C PRO A 2 13.00 26.13 37.52
N PRO A 3 14.18 26.09 36.88
CA PRO A 3 14.30 26.43 35.47
C PRO A 3 13.41 25.48 34.66
N LYS A 4 12.56 26.03 33.80
CA LYS A 4 11.77 25.25 32.85
C LYS A 4 12.78 24.50 31.97
N SER A 5 12.85 23.18 32.12
CA SER A 5 13.72 22.31 31.33
C SER A 5 13.49 22.62 29.86
N GLU A 6 14.56 23.02 29.18
CA GLU A 6 14.61 23.22 27.74
C GLU A 6 13.99 21.99 27.08
N LEU A 7 12.93 22.21 26.31
CA LEU A 7 12.19 21.15 25.64
C LEU A 7 13.09 20.57 24.56
N GLU A 8 13.82 19.50 24.90
CA GLU A 8 14.58 18.73 23.92
C GLU A 8 13.66 18.28 22.78
N PRO A 9 14.15 18.21 21.53
CA PRO A 9 13.32 17.82 20.40
C PRO A 9 12.72 16.43 20.64
N ILE A 10 11.40 16.41 20.85
CA ILE A 10 10.63 15.19 21.09
C ILE A 10 10.25 14.62 19.73
N SER A 11 10.61 13.36 19.48
CA SER A 11 10.18 12.64 18.27
C SER A 11 8.68 12.33 18.31
N SER A 12 8.09 11.91 17.19
CA SER A 12 6.66 11.55 17.12
C SER A 12 6.27 10.53 18.18
N SER A 13 7.16 9.59 18.49
CA SER A 13 6.98 8.54 19.50
C SER A 13 7.25 9.01 20.95
N GLY A 14 7.43 10.31 21.20
CA GLY A 14 7.74 10.82 22.55
C GLY A 14 9.20 10.64 23.00
N ILE A 15 10.12 10.37 22.06
CA ILE A 15 11.53 10.07 22.37
C ILE A 15 12.37 11.35 22.36
N THR A 16 13.19 11.54 23.40
CA THR A 16 14.18 12.62 23.52
C THR A 16 15.60 12.09 23.33
N VAL A 17 16.55 12.98 23.04
CA VAL A 17 17.96 12.65 22.79
C VAL A 17 18.81 13.47 23.74
N ASN A 18 19.42 12.81 24.71
CA ASN A 18 20.23 13.49 25.73
C ASN A 18 21.37 14.27 25.05
N ALA A 19 21.41 15.59 25.26
CA ALA A 19 22.37 16.48 24.59
C ALA A 19 23.85 16.14 24.85
N LEU A 20 24.18 15.52 25.98
CA LEU A 20 25.55 15.20 26.35
C LEU A 20 26.01 13.84 25.82
N THR A 21 25.17 12.82 25.94
CA THR A 21 25.54 11.43 25.59
C THR A 21 25.08 11.02 24.20
N GLY A 22 24.14 11.74 23.60
CA GLY A 22 23.45 11.33 22.39
C GLY A 22 22.53 10.11 22.57
N GLU A 23 22.33 9.63 23.80
CA GLU A 23 21.47 8.47 24.08
C GLU A 23 19.99 8.83 23.93
N ARG A 24 19.25 7.97 23.22
CA ARG A 24 17.80 8.08 23.04
C ARG A 24 17.07 7.52 24.26
N HIS A 25 16.13 8.29 24.81
CA HIS A 25 15.36 7.90 25.99
C HIS A 25 13.91 8.41 25.92
N ILE A 26 13.03 7.79 26.70
CA ILE A 26 11.67 8.27 26.95
C ILE A 26 11.71 9.02 28.28
N PRO A 27 11.38 10.32 28.32
CA PRO A 27 11.49 11.12 29.54
C PRO A 27 10.57 10.61 30.64
N ALA A 28 10.95 10.89 31.89
CA ALA A 28 10.10 10.61 33.05
C ALA A 28 8.73 11.30 32.90
N SER A 29 7.66 10.63 33.35
CA SER A 29 6.28 11.16 33.27
C SER A 29 5.54 10.99 34.58
N THR A 30 4.61 11.89 34.88
CA THR A 30 3.81 11.82 36.11
C THR A 30 2.60 10.89 35.92
N ARG A 31 2.35 10.01 36.90
CA ARG A 31 1.12 9.20 36.98
C ARG A 31 -0.04 10.06 37.47
N ALA A 32 -1.27 9.57 37.32
CA ALA A 32 -2.48 10.31 37.73
C ALA A 32 -2.57 10.55 39.25
N ASP A 33 -1.94 9.68 40.05
CA ASP A 33 -1.80 9.80 41.51
C ASP A 33 -0.67 10.75 41.94
N GLY A 34 0.08 11.34 41.00
CA GLY A 34 1.25 12.20 41.26
C GLY A 34 2.59 11.46 41.34
N SER A 35 2.61 10.13 41.38
CA SER A 35 3.85 9.34 41.41
C SER A 35 4.60 9.44 40.07
N GLN A 36 5.94 9.52 40.08
CA GLN A 36 6.73 9.64 38.84
C GLN A 36 7.09 8.29 38.24
N ARG A 37 6.80 8.11 36.94
CA ARG A 37 7.36 7.03 36.11
C ARG A 37 8.79 7.38 35.78
N ARG A 38 9.70 6.42 35.97
CA ARG A 38 11.10 6.56 35.61
C ARG A 38 11.26 6.76 34.10
N GLU A 39 12.36 7.42 33.74
CA GLU A 39 12.86 7.47 32.38
C GLU A 39 13.18 6.05 31.86
N ILE A 40 12.98 5.82 30.56
CA ILE A 40 13.24 4.53 29.90
C ILE A 40 14.29 4.73 28.81
N LYS A 41 15.43 4.02 28.93
CA LYS A 41 16.48 4.01 27.91
C LYS A 41 16.06 3.17 26.70
N ILE A 42 16.43 3.63 25.51
CA ILE A 42 16.11 2.95 24.24
C ILE A 42 17.38 2.27 23.70
N ARG A 43 17.21 1.09 23.10
CA ARG A 43 18.30 0.38 22.44
C ARG A 43 18.90 1.24 21.31
N PRO A 44 20.23 1.38 21.20
CA PRO A 44 20.85 2.12 20.09
C PRO A 44 20.40 1.52 18.74
N GLY A 45 20.05 2.39 17.81
CA GLY A 45 19.56 2.02 16.47
C GLY A 45 18.08 1.65 16.37
N TYR A 46 17.36 1.42 17.47
CA TYR A 46 15.92 1.19 17.43
C TYR A 46 15.16 2.48 17.09
N ARG A 47 14.24 2.40 16.14
CA ARG A 47 13.35 3.49 15.73
C ARG A 47 11.91 2.96 15.69
N PRO A 48 10.99 3.48 16.51
CA PRO A 48 9.61 3.04 16.49
C PRO A 48 8.94 3.29 15.14
N PRO A 49 7.92 2.50 14.77
CA PRO A 49 7.18 2.67 13.51
C PRO A 49 6.60 4.07 13.30
N GLU A 50 6.18 4.74 14.38
CA GLU A 50 5.64 6.11 14.33
C GLU A 50 6.69 7.14 13.88
N ASP A 51 7.97 6.91 14.22
CA ASP A 51 9.07 7.75 13.78
C ASP A 51 9.52 7.40 12.34
N ILE A 52 9.14 6.25 11.78
CA ILE A 52 9.55 5.83 10.44
C ILE A 52 8.77 6.64 9.41
N GLN A 53 9.47 7.51 8.68
CA GLN A 53 8.88 8.29 7.61
C GLN A 53 8.48 7.37 6.45
N VAL A 54 7.19 7.35 6.14
CA VAL A 54 6.69 6.71 4.92
C VAL A 54 7.31 7.43 3.72
N TYR A 55 7.85 6.67 2.76
CA TYR A 55 8.44 7.25 1.55
C TYR A 55 7.47 8.21 0.86
N LYS A 56 7.94 9.42 0.60
CA LYS A 56 7.24 10.43 -0.20
C LYS A 56 8.15 10.90 -1.31
N ASN A 57 7.66 10.86 -2.54
CA ASN A 57 8.41 11.34 -3.69
C ASN A 57 8.52 12.88 -3.61
N ARG A 58 9.75 13.39 -3.51
CA ARG A 58 10.05 14.82 -3.38
C ARG A 58 9.42 15.65 -4.50
N THR A 59 9.51 15.20 -5.75
CA THR A 59 8.96 15.89 -6.93
C THR A 59 7.42 15.90 -6.88
N ALA A 60 6.80 14.79 -6.46
CA ALA A 60 5.36 14.71 -6.32
C ALA A 60 4.83 15.57 -5.16
N GLU A 61 5.54 15.64 -4.03
CA GLU A 61 5.19 16.55 -2.94
C GLU A 61 5.35 18.02 -3.34
N ALA A 62 6.43 18.37 -4.04
CA ALA A 62 6.64 19.72 -4.57
C ALA A 62 5.52 20.11 -5.56
N TRP A 63 5.08 19.17 -6.41
CA TRP A 63 3.95 19.41 -7.31
C TRP A 63 2.64 19.64 -6.56
N LYS A 64 2.34 18.83 -5.53
CA LYS A 64 1.15 18.99 -4.69
C LYS A 64 1.16 20.30 -3.88
N ASN A 65 2.34 20.76 -3.46
CA ASN A 65 2.51 21.97 -2.66
C ASN A 65 2.68 23.26 -3.50
N ARG A 66 2.85 23.16 -4.83
CA ARG A 66 3.12 24.30 -5.74
C ARG A 66 2.07 25.42 -5.69
N GLY A 67 0.84 25.13 -5.26
CA GLY A 67 -0.23 26.13 -5.07
C GLY A 67 -0.64 26.36 -3.62
N LYS A 68 0.00 25.68 -2.65
CA LYS A 68 -0.27 25.84 -1.21
C LYS A 68 0.69 26.84 -0.54
N GLY A 69 1.86 27.06 -1.12
CA GLY A 69 2.72 28.18 -0.74
C GLY A 69 2.18 29.44 -1.38
N GLY A 70 1.77 30.41 -0.56
CA GLY A 70 1.53 31.77 -1.02
C GLY A 70 2.77 32.32 -1.75
N ILE A 71 2.59 33.43 -2.45
CA ILE A 71 3.64 34.07 -3.25
C ILE A 71 4.85 34.31 -2.33
N PRO A 72 6.04 33.74 -2.62
CA PRO A 72 7.21 33.93 -1.77
C PRO A 72 7.53 35.43 -1.67
N GLY A 73 7.48 35.98 -0.45
CA GLY A 73 7.61 37.43 -0.20
C GLY A 73 6.30 38.19 0.04
N ALA A 74 5.13 37.54 -0.05
CA ALA A 74 3.83 38.11 0.38
C ALA A 74 3.55 37.90 1.88
N GLU A 75 4.49 37.36 2.64
CA GLU A 75 4.51 37.52 4.11
C GLU A 75 5.01 38.92 4.45
N GLY A 76 4.17 39.90 4.11
CA GLY A 76 4.42 41.31 4.31
C GLY A 76 3.09 42.01 4.49
N LEU A 77 2.77 42.37 5.72
CA LEU A 77 1.76 43.38 6.05
C LEU A 77 0.30 43.00 5.70
N GLY A 78 -0.18 41.88 6.24
CA GLY A 78 -1.60 41.50 6.14
C GLY A 78 -2.07 40.53 7.21
N GLU A 79 -2.80 41.05 8.20
CA GLU A 79 -3.99 40.40 8.82
C GLU A 79 -3.87 39.59 10.11
N GLU A 80 -2.80 39.67 10.89
CA GLU A 80 -2.74 38.95 12.18
C GLU A 80 -3.65 39.55 13.29
N SER A 81 -4.45 40.59 13.01
CA SER A 81 -5.36 41.17 14.02
C SER A 81 -6.78 41.54 13.55
N ALA A 82 -7.13 41.38 12.26
CA ALA A 82 -8.42 41.92 11.75
C ALA A 82 -9.28 40.97 10.89
N ARG A 83 -8.75 39.87 10.32
CA ARG A 83 -9.55 39.00 9.43
C ARG A 83 -10.06 37.69 10.07
N SER A 84 -9.57 37.33 11.25
CA SER A 84 -10.07 36.19 12.04
C SER A 84 -11.42 36.44 12.72
N ALA A 85 -11.77 37.70 13.03
CA ALA A 85 -13.06 38.05 13.66
C ALA A 85 -14.19 38.30 12.63
N ALA A 86 -13.88 38.84 11.45
CA ALA A 86 -14.90 39.12 10.42
C ALA A 86 -15.25 37.89 9.57
N ALA A 87 -14.29 37.00 9.31
CA ALA A 87 -14.53 35.78 8.51
C ALA A 87 -15.35 34.72 9.25
N THR A 88 -15.30 34.70 10.58
CA THR A 88 -16.06 33.76 11.43
C THR A 88 -17.55 34.14 11.51
N ALA A 89 -17.91 35.43 11.48
CA ALA A 89 -19.31 35.87 11.48
C ALA A 89 -20.03 35.67 10.13
N ALA A 90 -19.34 35.86 9.00
CA ALA A 90 -19.93 35.66 7.66
C ALA A 90 -20.01 34.17 7.26
N SER A 91 -19.05 33.35 7.68
CA SER A 91 -19.04 31.90 7.46
C SER A 91 -20.22 31.20 8.16
N ASN A 92 -20.57 31.64 9.38
CA ASN A 92 -21.66 31.06 10.16
C ASN A 92 -23.06 31.28 9.54
N LYS A 93 -23.26 32.34 8.75
CA LYS A 93 -24.54 32.58 8.04
C LYS A 93 -24.69 31.70 6.79
N ASN A 94 -23.58 31.43 6.09
CA ASN A 94 -23.58 30.58 4.90
C ASN A 94 -23.70 29.07 5.25
N ALA A 95 -23.19 28.65 6.41
CA ALA A 95 -23.35 27.29 6.92
C ALA A 95 -24.84 26.94 7.22
N LYS A 96 -25.57 27.82 7.90
CA LYS A 96 -27.00 27.60 8.23
C LYS A 96 -27.89 27.49 6.98
N LYS A 97 -27.61 28.26 5.93
CA LYS A 97 -28.39 28.22 4.67
C LYS A 97 -28.13 26.93 3.87
N ARG A 98 -26.94 26.33 4.00
CA ARG A 98 -26.57 25.08 3.33
C ARG A 98 -27.17 23.86 4.03
N GLU A 99 -27.29 23.90 5.36
CA GLU A 99 -27.93 22.82 6.14
C GLU A 99 -29.45 22.77 5.92
N ALA A 100 -30.14 23.91 5.84
CA ALA A 100 -31.57 23.96 5.51
C ALA A 100 -31.87 23.38 4.10
N LYS A 101 -31.01 23.64 3.11
CA LYS A 101 -31.14 23.04 1.77
C LYS A 101 -30.84 21.53 1.75
N ARG A 102 -29.96 21.04 2.63
CA ARG A 102 -29.73 19.59 2.78
C ARG A 102 -30.89 18.89 3.49
N ARG A 103 -31.53 19.53 4.47
CA ARG A 103 -32.74 18.97 5.12
C ARG A 103 -33.95 18.98 4.21
N ALA A 104 -34.13 19.99 3.35
CA ALA A 104 -35.19 19.96 2.33
C ALA A 104 -35.00 18.83 1.30
N LYS A 105 -33.75 18.56 0.87
CA LYS A 105 -33.46 17.43 -0.04
C LYS A 105 -33.53 16.05 0.61
N ALA A 106 -33.51 15.95 1.94
CA ALA A 106 -33.65 14.68 2.64
C ALA A 106 -35.11 14.26 2.82
N VAL A 107 -36.05 15.21 2.88
CA VAL A 107 -37.50 14.92 3.01
C VAL A 107 -38.12 14.52 1.67
N GLU A 108 -37.53 14.93 0.54
CA GLU A 108 -38.03 14.59 -0.81
C GLU A 108 -37.48 13.24 -1.34
N GLY A 109 -36.56 12.60 -0.61
CA GLY A 109 -35.90 11.34 -1.01
C GLY A 109 -36.49 10.08 -0.37
N GLU A 110 -37.60 10.16 0.36
CA GLU A 110 -38.17 9.08 1.19
C GLU A 110 -38.97 8.02 0.40
N ASN A 111 -38.69 7.78 -0.88
CA ASN A 111 -39.51 6.84 -1.66
C ASN A 111 -38.76 5.97 -2.68
N ASP A 112 -37.45 5.73 -2.50
CA ASP A 112 -36.75 4.75 -3.34
C ASP A 112 -35.72 3.92 -2.56
N LEU A 113 -36.06 2.64 -2.43
CA LEU A 113 -35.20 1.45 -2.30
C LEU A 113 -34.15 1.42 -1.17
N SER A 114 -34.41 0.72 -0.06
CA SER A 114 -34.36 -0.75 0.08
C SER A 114 -32.97 -1.35 -0.22
N THR A 115 -32.14 -1.51 0.81
CA THR A 115 -31.27 -2.69 1.05
C THR A 115 -30.81 -2.66 2.50
N THR A 116 -31.52 -3.43 3.34
CA THR A 116 -31.02 -4.32 4.41
C THR A 116 -29.65 -3.98 5.02
N SER A 117 -29.57 -3.52 6.28
CA SER A 117 -29.53 -4.37 7.50
C SER A 117 -28.42 -5.43 7.41
N GLY A 118 -27.37 -5.51 8.23
CA GLY A 118 -27.12 -5.05 9.60
C GLY A 118 -26.58 -6.24 10.40
N LYS A 119 -25.28 -6.26 10.73
CA LYS A 119 -24.59 -7.09 11.77
C LYS A 119 -23.08 -6.75 11.69
N VAL A 120 -22.40 -6.03 12.59
CA VAL A 120 -22.20 -6.09 14.05
C VAL A 120 -21.50 -7.37 14.53
N GLU A 121 -20.28 -7.17 15.05
CA GLU A 121 -19.41 -8.04 15.87
C GLU A 121 -18.30 -8.85 15.17
N GLY A 122 -17.06 -8.46 15.51
CA GLY A 122 -16.03 -9.34 16.09
C GLY A 122 -15.55 -10.55 15.28
N GLY A 123 -14.29 -10.52 14.82
CA GLY A 123 -13.61 -11.75 14.42
C GLY A 123 -12.39 -11.54 13.51
N ALA A 124 -11.21 -11.61 14.13
CA ALA A 124 -9.89 -11.96 13.60
C ALA A 124 -9.72 -12.17 12.07
N PRO A 125 -8.77 -11.46 11.42
CA PRO A 125 -8.16 -11.97 10.20
C PRO A 125 -6.91 -12.80 10.54
N GLY A 126 -6.91 -14.04 10.06
CA GLY A 126 -5.73 -14.58 9.37
C GLY A 126 -4.71 -15.34 10.21
N LYS A 127 -5.00 -16.63 10.44
CA LYS A 127 -3.96 -17.65 10.30
C LYS A 127 -3.39 -17.58 8.89
N ALA A 128 -2.17 -17.10 8.71
CA ALA A 128 -1.37 -17.38 7.53
C ALA A 128 0.11 -17.31 7.86
N LYS A 129 0.70 -18.51 7.98
CA LYS A 129 2.12 -18.84 7.99
C LYS A 129 2.99 -17.81 7.26
N GLU A 130 3.62 -16.91 8.01
CA GLU A 130 4.58 -15.94 7.49
C GLU A 130 5.99 -16.51 7.63
N LYS A 131 6.40 -17.23 6.59
CA LYS A 131 7.73 -17.13 5.95
C LYS A 131 8.89 -16.71 6.86
N GLU A 132 9.34 -17.64 7.69
CA GLU A 132 10.77 -17.76 7.97
C GLU A 132 11.49 -18.05 6.64
N ASN A 133 12.73 -17.58 6.47
CA ASN A 133 13.62 -17.76 5.30
C ASN A 133 13.48 -16.79 4.11
N TRP A 134 13.69 -15.50 4.36
CA TRP A 134 14.23 -14.58 3.33
C TRP A 134 15.61 -14.00 3.70
N ARG A 135 16.10 -14.20 4.93
CA ARG A 135 17.28 -13.49 5.45
C ARG A 135 18.56 -14.33 5.64
N GLU A 136 18.53 -15.61 5.24
CA GLU A 136 19.68 -16.52 5.23
C GLU A 136 20.02 -16.89 3.78
N ARG A 137 20.76 -16.02 3.10
CA ARG A 137 21.63 -16.44 1.99
C ARG A 137 22.66 -15.33 1.75
N LYS A 138 23.57 -15.22 2.72
CA LYS A 138 24.81 -14.49 2.61
C LYS A 138 25.88 -15.54 2.87
N GLU A 139 26.89 -15.58 1.99
CA GLU A 139 28.09 -16.43 2.01
C GLU A 139 27.98 -17.73 1.21
N GLU A 140 28.88 -17.80 0.20
CA GLU A 140 29.39 -18.89 -0.65
C GLU A 140 29.49 -18.35 -2.10
N GLU A 141 30.51 -17.53 -2.39
CA GLU A 141 31.81 -17.93 -2.98
C GLU A 141 31.69 -18.48 -4.42
N ASN A 142 32.18 -17.66 -5.38
CA ASN A 142 32.75 -17.89 -6.73
C ASN A 142 32.67 -19.30 -7.38
N PRO A 143 32.64 -19.48 -8.73
CA PRO A 143 33.02 -18.53 -9.80
C PRO A 143 32.16 -18.58 -11.12
N GLY A 144 32.29 -17.60 -12.02
CA GLY A 144 31.95 -17.77 -13.45
C GLY A 144 30.91 -16.81 -14.03
N ALA A 145 31.35 -15.60 -14.38
CA ALA A 145 30.53 -14.46 -14.80
C ALA A 145 29.73 -14.62 -16.12
N ASP A 146 29.81 -15.76 -16.80
CA ASP A 146 29.06 -16.01 -18.05
C ASP A 146 27.85 -16.96 -17.87
N ALA A 147 27.78 -17.70 -16.75
CA ALA A 147 26.69 -18.64 -16.49
C ALA A 147 25.46 -18.00 -15.81
N ASP A 148 25.67 -16.93 -15.03
CA ASP A 148 24.60 -16.26 -14.28
C ASP A 148 23.55 -15.59 -15.19
N VAL A 149 23.95 -15.06 -16.35
CA VAL A 149 23.02 -14.41 -17.29
C VAL A 149 22.07 -15.43 -17.94
N ALA A 150 22.55 -16.64 -18.22
CA ALA A 150 21.73 -17.71 -18.77
C ALA A 150 20.71 -18.23 -17.75
N HIS A 151 21.12 -18.36 -16.48
CA HIS A 151 20.23 -18.81 -15.42
C HIS A 151 19.10 -17.80 -15.15
N ASP A 152 19.41 -16.50 -15.15
CA ASP A 152 18.39 -15.46 -15.00
C ASP A 152 17.37 -15.47 -16.15
N ALA A 153 17.81 -15.68 -17.40
CA ALA A 153 16.92 -15.75 -18.57
C ALA A 153 15.98 -16.96 -18.51
N GLU A 154 16.44 -18.12 -18.03
CA GLU A 154 15.61 -19.31 -17.83
C GLU A 154 14.61 -19.13 -16.69
N VAL A 155 15.05 -18.53 -15.57
CA VAL A 155 14.19 -18.20 -14.43
C VAL A 155 13.10 -17.21 -14.84
N GLU A 156 13.42 -16.22 -15.67
CA GLU A 156 12.42 -15.32 -16.23
C GLU A 156 11.41 -16.02 -17.15
N LYS A 157 11.87 -16.91 -18.03
CA LYS A 157 11.00 -17.71 -18.91
C LYS A 157 10.07 -18.60 -18.08
N GLU A 158 10.56 -19.20 -17.00
CA GLU A 158 9.75 -20.03 -16.13
C GLU A 158 8.73 -19.21 -15.32
N LYS A 159 9.11 -18.02 -14.83
CA LYS A 159 8.16 -17.10 -14.20
C LYS A 159 7.08 -16.64 -15.20
N LYS A 160 7.47 -16.31 -16.43
CA LYS A 160 6.55 -15.94 -17.53
C LYS A 160 5.60 -17.10 -17.85
N LEU A 161 6.10 -18.33 -17.94
CA LEU A 161 5.30 -19.55 -18.10
C LEU A 161 4.24 -19.69 -17.01
N ARG A 162 4.67 -19.65 -15.74
CA ARG A 162 3.76 -19.83 -14.59
C ARG A 162 2.67 -18.76 -14.59
N ASN A 163 3.00 -17.53 -14.97
CA ASN A 163 2.02 -16.44 -15.07
C ASN A 163 1.04 -16.65 -16.23
N LEU A 164 1.52 -17.04 -17.42
CA LEU A 164 0.67 -17.32 -18.57
C LEU A 164 -0.25 -18.51 -18.33
N ARG A 165 0.27 -19.60 -17.75
CA ARG A 165 -0.53 -20.80 -17.40
C ARG A 165 -1.67 -20.46 -16.43
N LYS A 166 -1.42 -19.59 -15.44
CA LYS A 166 -2.47 -19.12 -14.52
C LYS A 166 -3.54 -18.31 -15.22
N LYS A 167 -3.15 -17.37 -16.09
CA LYS A 167 -4.10 -16.57 -16.88
C LYS A 167 -4.95 -17.44 -17.80
N LEU A 168 -4.33 -18.43 -18.43
CA LEU A 168 -5.00 -19.36 -19.34
C LEU A 168 -6.03 -20.21 -18.58
N ARG A 169 -5.68 -20.73 -17.40
CA ARG A 169 -6.62 -21.46 -16.54
C ARG A 169 -7.85 -20.63 -16.18
N GLN A 170 -7.64 -19.39 -15.70
CA GLN A 170 -8.74 -18.48 -15.35
C GLN A 170 -9.63 -18.16 -16.56
N ALA A 171 -9.02 -17.95 -17.72
CA ALA A 171 -9.76 -17.66 -18.94
C ALA A 171 -10.57 -18.86 -19.45
N ARG A 172 -10.03 -20.10 -19.34
CA ARG A 172 -10.77 -21.34 -19.64
C ARG A 172 -11.94 -21.55 -18.68
N GLU A 173 -11.76 -21.33 -17.38
CA GLU A 173 -12.84 -21.40 -16.39
C GLU A 173 -13.97 -20.40 -16.71
N LEU A 174 -13.62 -19.18 -17.12
CA LEU A 174 -14.60 -18.18 -17.56
C LEU A 174 -15.32 -18.61 -18.86
N ARG A 175 -14.62 -19.30 -19.78
CA ARG A 175 -15.24 -19.87 -20.98
C ARG A 175 -16.23 -20.98 -20.62
N GLU A 176 -15.87 -21.88 -19.72
CA GLU A 176 -16.77 -22.94 -19.24
C GLU A 176 -18.02 -22.35 -18.56
N ARG A 177 -17.87 -21.29 -17.75
CA ARG A 177 -19.02 -20.57 -17.16
C ARG A 177 -19.92 -19.92 -18.21
N LYS A 178 -19.32 -19.35 -19.26
CA LYS A 178 -20.07 -18.82 -20.42
C LYS A 178 -20.84 -19.94 -21.14
N ASP A 179 -20.20 -21.08 -21.36
CA ASP A 179 -20.81 -22.23 -22.03
C ASP A 179 -21.92 -22.88 -21.16
N ASN A 180 -21.82 -22.77 -19.83
CA ASN A 180 -22.86 -23.14 -18.86
C ASN A 180 -24.02 -22.12 -18.77
N GLY A 181 -24.00 -21.03 -19.53
CA GLY A 181 -25.07 -20.03 -19.57
C GLY A 181 -25.03 -18.98 -18.46
N GLU A 182 -23.92 -18.84 -17.74
CA GLU A 182 -23.75 -17.78 -16.74
C GLU A 182 -23.46 -16.43 -17.43
N ASN A 183 -24.15 -15.37 -17.02
CA ASN A 183 -23.96 -14.03 -17.58
C ASN A 183 -22.65 -13.40 -17.06
N LEU A 184 -21.60 -13.46 -17.88
CA LEU A 184 -20.30 -12.86 -17.56
C LEU A 184 -20.30 -11.34 -17.70
N LEU A 185 -19.49 -10.66 -16.89
CA LEU A 185 -19.24 -9.23 -17.03
C LEU A 185 -18.44 -8.95 -18.31
N PRO A 186 -18.55 -7.76 -18.93
CA PRO A 186 -17.76 -7.39 -20.12
C PRO A 186 -16.25 -7.59 -19.95
N GLU A 187 -15.71 -7.24 -18.76
CA GLU A 187 -14.30 -7.45 -18.42
C GLU A 187 -13.91 -8.95 -18.42
N GLN A 188 -14.84 -9.85 -18.06
CA GLN A 188 -14.61 -11.30 -18.09
C GLN A 188 -14.64 -11.83 -19.52
N PHE A 189 -15.49 -11.30 -20.40
CA PHE A 189 -15.46 -11.64 -21.83
C PHE A 189 -14.13 -11.29 -22.49
N GLU A 190 -13.51 -10.16 -22.12
CA GLU A 190 -12.17 -9.84 -22.61
C GLU A 190 -11.13 -10.90 -22.23
N LYS A 191 -11.22 -11.48 -21.02
CA LYS A 191 -10.32 -12.56 -20.57
C LYS A 191 -10.52 -13.81 -21.42
N VAL A 192 -11.77 -14.14 -21.77
CA VAL A 192 -12.10 -15.25 -22.67
C VAL A 192 -11.60 -15.00 -24.10
N ILE A 193 -11.72 -13.78 -24.62
CA ILE A 193 -11.20 -13.41 -25.95
C ILE A 193 -9.66 -13.55 -25.99
N LYS A 194 -8.98 -13.16 -24.90
CA LYS A 194 -7.51 -13.26 -24.75
C LYS A 194 -6.98 -14.69 -24.70
N ILE A 195 -7.83 -15.74 -24.64
CA ILE A 195 -7.37 -17.15 -24.62
C ILE A 195 -6.45 -17.45 -25.81
N GLN A 196 -6.83 -17.03 -27.03
CA GLN A 196 -6.04 -17.31 -28.22
C GLN A 196 -4.68 -16.60 -28.19
N GLU A 197 -4.62 -15.40 -27.64
CA GLU A 197 -3.38 -14.65 -27.47
C GLU A 197 -2.46 -15.30 -26.43
N LEU A 198 -3.01 -15.75 -25.30
CA LEU A 198 -2.26 -16.46 -24.26
C LEU A 198 -1.68 -17.79 -24.77
N VAL A 199 -2.42 -18.52 -25.61
CA VAL A 199 -1.93 -19.74 -26.27
C VAL A 199 -0.77 -19.42 -27.19
N ARG A 200 -0.88 -18.38 -28.04
CA ARG A 200 0.23 -17.94 -28.91
C ARG A 200 1.47 -17.53 -28.12
N GLN A 201 1.30 -16.88 -26.97
CA GLN A 201 2.41 -16.49 -26.10
C GLN A 201 3.10 -17.70 -25.45
N LEU A 202 2.35 -18.74 -25.10
CA LEU A 202 2.92 -20.02 -24.64
C LEU A 202 3.66 -20.74 -25.77
N ASP A 203 3.06 -20.83 -26.96
CA ASP A 203 3.68 -21.44 -28.13
C ASP A 203 5.00 -20.74 -28.49
N ALA A 204 5.03 -19.41 -28.43
CA ALA A 204 6.25 -18.61 -28.67
C ALA A 204 7.36 -18.86 -27.64
N LEU A 205 7.00 -19.30 -26.43
CA LEU A 205 7.95 -19.72 -25.39
C LEU A 205 8.30 -21.22 -25.47
N GLY A 206 7.72 -21.96 -26.42
CA GLY A 206 7.96 -23.39 -26.61
C GLY A 206 7.14 -24.29 -25.68
N PHE A 207 6.00 -23.82 -25.18
CA PHE A 207 5.12 -24.60 -24.32
C PHE A 207 3.73 -24.75 -24.95
N ASP A 208 3.14 -25.94 -24.80
CA ASP A 208 1.82 -26.25 -25.32
C ASP A 208 0.72 -25.57 -24.48
N SER A 209 -0.53 -25.68 -24.93
CA SER A 209 -1.70 -25.05 -24.29
C SER A 209 -1.92 -25.43 -22.81
N GLU A 210 -1.32 -26.55 -22.34
CA GLU A 210 -1.33 -26.98 -20.95
C GLU A 210 -0.14 -26.47 -20.11
N GLY A 211 0.80 -25.75 -20.73
CA GLY A 211 2.04 -25.30 -20.12
C GLY A 211 3.08 -26.40 -19.95
N GLU A 212 2.99 -27.47 -20.74
CA GLU A 212 4.04 -28.48 -20.88
C GLU A 212 5.03 -28.06 -21.96
N ARG A 213 6.31 -28.40 -21.82
CA ARG A 213 7.31 -28.12 -22.87
C ARG A 213 6.87 -28.87 -24.11
N LYS A 214 6.69 -28.13 -25.21
CA LYS A 214 6.31 -28.70 -26.49
C LYS A 214 7.37 -29.70 -26.88
N LYS A 215 7.03 -31.00 -26.79
CA LYS A 215 7.89 -32.07 -27.30
C LYS A 215 7.91 -31.90 -28.81
N THR A 216 8.93 -31.22 -29.31
CA THR A 216 9.23 -31.27 -30.73
C THR A 216 9.50 -32.72 -31.07
N SER A 217 9.07 -33.16 -32.25
CA SER A 217 9.15 -34.54 -32.75
C SER A 217 10.56 -35.15 -32.83
N ALA A 218 11.57 -34.50 -32.26
CA ALA A 218 12.93 -35.00 -32.11
C ALA A 218 13.13 -35.84 -30.83
N ASP A 219 12.35 -35.60 -29.76
CA ASP A 219 12.57 -36.21 -28.44
C ASP A 219 11.83 -37.55 -28.24
N SER A 220 11.05 -37.99 -29.23
CA SER A 220 10.27 -39.24 -29.18
C SER A 220 10.87 -40.37 -30.02
N ALA A 221 12.09 -40.23 -30.54
CA ALA A 221 12.72 -41.20 -31.43
C ALA A 221 13.73 -42.16 -30.75
N ASP A 222 14.06 -41.97 -29.46
CA ASP A 222 15.21 -42.64 -28.81
C ASP A 222 14.84 -43.67 -27.72
N HIS A 223 13.62 -44.21 -27.72
CA HIS A 223 13.23 -45.28 -26.80
C HIS A 223 12.39 -46.37 -27.48
N ASN A 224 13.06 -47.25 -28.21
CA ASN A 224 12.57 -48.60 -28.55
C ASN A 224 13.79 -49.54 -28.37
N PRO A 225 13.61 -50.74 -27.80
CA PRO A 225 14.62 -51.48 -27.04
C PRO A 225 15.86 -51.92 -27.85
#